data_AF-A0A552DWS0-F1
#
_entry.id   AF-A0A552DWS0-F1
#
_cell.length_a   1.000
_cell.length_b   1.000
_cell.length_c   1.000
_cell.angle_alpha   90.00
_cell.angle_beta   90.00
_cell.angle_gamma   90.00
#
_symmetry.space_group_name_H-M   'P 1'
#
loop_
_entity.id
_entity.type
_entity.pdbx_description
1 polymer ?
#
loop_
_entity_poly.entity_id
_entity_poly.type
_entity_poly.pdbx_seq_one_letter_code
_entity_poly.pdbx_strand_id
1 'polypeptide(L)'
;MATRKITRRVELEIERLVTEYGYSKEVLQDFTLFILQKESVSRPQKAKSLPLLELKTKIYQHFDVKDTISLKKSGAFQMATSGIGKIDLSKKEGWEILYRKFIGILPHETNEQGYGCINGINIFKYNMPWNVFGLDPQVATTEEVKDAYRKLSKIYHPDIPQTGDSKIFERLTIFYKSLTDRF
;
A
#
# COMPACT_ATOMS: atom_id res chain seq x y z
N MET A 1 -1.22 32.04 18.95
CA MET A 1 -0.53 30.86 19.52
C MET A 1 -1.34 30.37 20.70
N ALA A 2 -1.89 29.16 20.64
CA ALA A 2 -2.72 28.63 21.73
C ALA A 2 -1.81 28.04 22.83
N THR A 3 -1.75 28.68 23.98
CA THR A 3 -1.10 28.15 25.18
C THR A 3 -1.87 26.90 25.64
N ARG A 4 -1.28 25.71 25.42
CA ARG A 4 -1.86 24.44 25.86
C ARG A 4 -1.75 24.36 27.38
N LYS A 5 -2.90 24.28 28.05
CA LYS A 5 -2.96 24.17 29.52
C LYS A 5 -2.84 22.71 29.93
N ILE A 6 -2.05 22.45 30.97
CA ILE A 6 -2.02 21.16 31.66
C ILE A 6 -3.43 20.92 32.25
N THR A 7 -3.92 19.68 32.16
CA THR A 7 -5.25 19.36 32.71
C THR A 7 -5.13 19.08 34.21
N ARG A 8 -6.19 19.42 34.96
CA ARG A 8 -6.25 19.23 36.42
C ARG A 8 -5.89 17.81 36.88
N ARG A 9 -6.22 16.79 36.07
CA ARG A 9 -5.87 15.40 36.37
C ARG A 9 -4.35 15.18 36.40
N VAL A 10 -3.63 15.80 35.48
CA VAL A 10 -2.17 15.66 35.38
C VAL A 10 -1.48 16.49 36.46
N GLU A 11 -2.03 17.65 36.82
CA GLU A 11 -1.52 18.46 37.94
C GLU A 11 -1.58 17.69 39.28
N LEU A 12 -2.69 16.99 39.54
CA LEU A 12 -2.83 16.17 40.74
C LEU A 12 -1.83 15.01 40.80
N GLU A 13 -1.53 14.38 39.66
CA GLU A 13 -0.51 13.32 39.61
C GLU A 13 0.90 13.88 39.83
N ILE A 14 1.21 15.06 39.27
CA ILE A 14 2.47 15.74 39.54
C ILE A 14 2.61 16.04 41.03
N GLU A 15 1.57 16.56 41.69
CA GLU A 15 1.62 16.86 43.13
C GLU A 15 1.80 15.61 43.98
N ARG A 16 1.14 14.50 43.61
CA ARG A 16 1.37 13.21 44.24
C ARG A 16 2.83 12.77 44.11
N LEU A 17 3.40 12.86 42.91
CA LEU A 17 4.77 12.44 42.64
C LEU A 17 5.81 13.31 43.36
N VAL A 18 5.57 14.61 43.46
CA VAL A 18 6.40 15.54 44.24
C VAL A 18 6.35 15.19 45.72
N THR A 19 5.15 14.88 46.24
CA THR A 19 4.94 14.64 47.68
C THR A 19 5.45 13.26 48.12
N GLU A 20 5.18 12.21 47.34
CA GLU A 20 5.55 10.82 47.69
C GLU A 20 7.04 10.52 47.43
N TYR A 21 7.64 11.13 46.41
CA TYR A 21 8.98 10.74 45.95
C TYR A 21 9.98 11.91 45.88
N GLY A 22 9.56 13.13 46.24
CA GLY A 22 10.46 14.30 46.29
C GLY A 22 10.94 14.80 44.93
N TYR A 23 10.25 14.44 43.83
CA TYR A 23 10.62 14.90 42.50
C TYR A 23 10.41 16.42 42.34
N SER A 24 11.21 17.05 41.47
CA SER A 24 11.04 18.47 41.16
C SER A 24 9.74 18.70 40.36
N LYS A 25 8.86 19.55 40.90
CA LYS A 25 7.58 19.93 40.28
C LYS A 25 7.80 20.56 38.91
N GLU A 26 8.82 21.39 38.77
CA GLU A 26 9.18 22.11 37.55
C GLU A 26 9.56 21.13 36.44
N VAL A 27 10.40 20.14 36.74
CA VAL A 27 10.84 19.12 35.77
C VAL A 27 9.66 18.28 35.28
N LEU A 28 8.73 17.92 36.16
CA LEU A 28 7.55 17.14 35.79
C LEU A 28 6.54 17.96 34.96
N GLN A 29 6.42 19.26 35.24
CA GLN A 29 5.62 20.18 34.44
C GLN A 29 6.22 20.37 33.04
N ASP A 30 7.53 20.56 32.94
CA ASP A 30 8.25 20.68 31.67
C ASP A 30 8.12 19.41 30.84
N PHE A 31 8.25 18.23 31.46
CA PHE A 31 8.03 16.95 30.81
C PHE A 31 6.59 16.78 30.31
N THR A 32 5.61 17.22 31.11
CA THR A 32 4.20 17.20 30.71
C THR A 32 3.95 18.14 29.54
N LEU A 33 4.53 19.34 29.55
CA LEU A 33 4.47 20.29 28.46
C LEU A 33 5.18 19.76 27.22
N PHE A 34 6.28 19.02 27.36
CA PHE A 34 6.97 18.32 26.29
C PHE A 34 6.06 17.25 25.63
N ILE A 35 5.36 16.43 26.42
CA ILE A 35 4.37 15.47 25.87
C ILE A 35 3.19 16.21 25.21
N LEU A 36 2.70 17.29 25.82
CA LEU A 36 1.57 18.07 25.31
C LEU A 36 1.92 18.92 24.10
N GLN A 37 3.17 19.35 23.94
CA GLN A 37 3.74 19.78 22.69
C GLN A 37 3.79 18.53 21.81
N LYS A 38 2.65 18.21 21.17
CA LYS A 38 2.58 17.21 20.11
C LYS A 38 3.88 17.28 19.35
N GLU A 39 4.68 16.23 19.46
CA GLU A 39 5.65 15.87 18.47
C GLU A 39 4.95 16.15 17.14
N SER A 40 5.43 17.15 16.42
CA SER A 40 5.22 17.20 14.98
C SER A 40 6.09 16.12 14.35
N VAL A 41 6.00 14.89 14.90
CA VAL A 41 6.11 13.71 14.08
C VAL A 41 4.97 13.89 13.11
N SER A 42 5.32 14.44 11.95
CA SER A 42 4.65 14.14 10.71
C SER A 42 4.36 12.65 10.78
N ARG A 43 3.12 12.29 11.14
CA ARG A 43 2.61 10.94 10.85
C ARG A 43 3.08 10.69 9.43
N PRO A 44 3.75 9.55 9.13
CA PRO A 44 4.12 9.25 7.76
C PRO A 44 2.87 9.54 6.96
N GLN A 45 2.94 10.54 6.07
CA GLN A 45 1.78 10.99 5.35
C GLN A 45 1.29 9.72 4.65
N LYS A 46 0.21 9.10 5.15
CA LYS A 46 -0.48 8.05 4.41
C LYS A 46 -0.67 8.69 3.05
N ALA A 47 0.04 8.19 2.04
CA ALA A 47 0.18 8.93 0.80
C ALA A 47 -1.24 9.31 0.37
N LYS A 48 -1.46 10.59 0.04
CA LYS A 48 -2.83 11.08 -0.16
C LYS A 48 -3.47 10.21 -1.22
N SER A 49 -4.61 9.57 -0.88
CA SER A 49 -5.33 8.73 -1.83
C SER A 49 -5.63 9.57 -3.07
N LEU A 50 -5.38 9.03 -4.26
CA LEU A 50 -5.68 9.72 -5.52
C LEU A 50 -7.12 10.26 -5.50
N PRO A 51 -7.34 11.54 -5.82
CA PRO A 51 -8.67 12.10 -5.97
C PRO A 51 -9.45 11.32 -7.03
N LEU A 52 -10.76 11.15 -6.84
CA LEU A 52 -11.62 10.42 -7.77
C LEU A 52 -11.56 10.98 -9.20
N LEU A 53 -11.44 12.31 -9.31
CA LEU A 53 -11.31 12.98 -10.60
C LEU A 53 -10.05 12.50 -11.35
N GLU A 54 -8.92 12.42 -10.66
CA GLU A 54 -7.65 12.01 -11.25
C GLU A 54 -7.66 10.53 -11.66
N LEU A 55 -8.26 9.66 -10.83
CA LEU A 55 -8.49 8.25 -11.18
C LEU A 55 -9.26 8.12 -12.48
N LYS A 56 -10.38 8.86 -12.60
CA LYS A 56 -11.21 8.87 -13.80
C LYS A 56 -10.44 9.37 -15.01
N THR A 57 -9.74 10.50 -14.89
CA THR A 57 -8.96 11.08 -16.00
C THR A 57 -7.91 10.11 -16.52
N LYS A 58 -7.16 9.42 -15.64
CA LYS A 58 -6.17 8.42 -16.04
C LYS A 58 -6.79 7.25 -16.79
N ILE A 59 -7.94 6.76 -16.33
CA ILE A 59 -8.66 5.67 -16.98
C ILE A 59 -9.22 6.11 -18.34
N TYR A 60 -9.77 7.32 -18.43
CA TYR A 60 -10.24 7.89 -19.68
C TYR A 60 -9.13 8.02 -20.71
N GLN A 61 -7.95 8.51 -20.29
CA GLN A 61 -6.76 8.57 -21.14
C GLN A 61 -6.32 7.18 -21.63
N HIS A 62 -6.32 6.17 -20.76
CA HIS A 62 -5.93 4.81 -21.14
C HIS A 62 -6.86 4.19 -22.20
N PHE A 63 -8.16 4.49 -22.14
CA PHE A 63 -9.14 3.97 -23.10
C PHE A 63 -9.45 4.93 -24.27
N ASP A 64 -8.74 6.06 -24.36
CA ASP A 64 -8.97 7.14 -25.34
C ASP A 64 -10.44 7.61 -25.40
N VAL A 65 -11.02 7.85 -24.23
CA VAL A 65 -12.41 8.33 -24.08
C VAL A 65 -12.45 9.63 -23.28
N LYS A 66 -13.59 10.34 -23.32
CA LYS A 66 -13.73 11.67 -22.69
C LYS A 66 -14.47 11.63 -21.35
N ASP A 67 -15.35 10.66 -21.16
CA ASP A 67 -16.28 10.65 -20.04
C ASP A 67 -16.75 9.22 -19.69
N THR A 68 -17.52 9.09 -18.60
CA THR A 68 -17.98 7.77 -18.14
C THR A 68 -18.96 7.12 -19.12
N ILE A 69 -19.74 7.91 -19.87
CA ILE A 69 -20.72 7.37 -20.83
C ILE A 69 -19.99 6.77 -22.03
N SER A 70 -19.00 7.49 -22.57
CA SER A 70 -18.16 6.95 -23.65
C SER A 70 -17.32 5.76 -23.20
N LEU A 71 -16.81 5.75 -21.97
CA LEU A 71 -16.10 4.60 -21.40
C LEU A 71 -16.97 3.34 -21.40
N LYS A 72 -18.22 3.42 -20.91
CA LYS A 72 -19.15 2.27 -20.87
C LYS A 72 -19.54 1.76 -22.25
N LYS A 73 -19.54 2.63 -23.26
CA LYS A 73 -19.84 2.28 -24.67
C LYS A 73 -18.62 1.79 -25.44
N SER A 74 -17.42 2.03 -24.93
CA SER A 74 -16.17 1.62 -25.60
C SER A 74 -16.08 0.09 -25.63
N GLY A 75 -15.97 -0.47 -26.83
CA GLY A 75 -15.74 -1.90 -27.01
C GLY A 75 -14.45 -2.36 -26.34
N ALA A 76 -13.39 -1.55 -26.38
CA ALA A 76 -12.12 -1.84 -25.72
C ALA A 76 -12.30 -2.00 -24.19
N PHE A 77 -13.08 -1.11 -23.57
CA PHE A 77 -13.37 -1.20 -22.14
C PHE A 77 -14.23 -2.43 -21.80
N GLN A 78 -15.25 -2.74 -22.60
CA GLN A 78 -16.10 -3.92 -22.40
C GLN A 78 -15.31 -5.22 -22.53
N MET A 79 -14.45 -5.33 -23.56
CA MET A 79 -13.57 -6.48 -23.73
C MET A 79 -12.61 -6.62 -22.55
N ALA A 80 -11.96 -5.53 -22.14
CA ALA A 80 -11.00 -5.53 -21.05
C ALA A 80 -11.62 -5.85 -19.67
N THR A 81 -12.90 -5.51 -19.47
CA THR A 81 -13.62 -5.75 -18.20
C THR A 81 -14.47 -7.02 -18.18
N SER A 82 -14.62 -7.71 -19.31
CA SER A 82 -15.43 -8.93 -19.44
C SER A 82 -15.11 -10.01 -18.39
N GLY A 83 -13.84 -10.15 -18.00
CA GLY A 83 -13.36 -11.13 -17.02
C GLY A 83 -13.18 -10.60 -15.59
N ILE A 84 -13.48 -9.32 -15.32
CA ILE A 84 -13.17 -8.67 -14.02
C ILE A 84 -14.31 -8.85 -13.00
N GLY A 85 -15.45 -9.41 -13.41
CA GLY A 85 -16.64 -9.54 -12.57
C GLY A 85 -17.41 -8.21 -12.45
N LYS A 86 -18.32 -8.12 -11.48
CA LYS A 86 -19.16 -6.92 -11.31
C LYS A 86 -18.36 -5.76 -10.71
N ILE A 87 -18.09 -4.74 -11.52
CA ILE A 87 -17.47 -3.48 -11.08
C ILE A 87 -18.55 -2.40 -10.91
N ASP A 88 -18.62 -1.79 -9.73
CA ASP A 88 -19.52 -0.67 -9.48
C ASP A 88 -18.82 0.67 -9.74
N LEU A 89 -19.11 1.28 -10.89
CA LEU A 89 -18.54 2.57 -11.31
C LEU A 89 -19.18 3.79 -10.61
N SER A 90 -20.17 3.57 -9.74
CA SER A 90 -20.76 4.63 -8.91
C SER A 90 -19.89 4.92 -7.68
N LYS A 91 -19.08 3.95 -7.28
CA LYS A 91 -18.28 3.97 -6.06
C LYS A 91 -16.80 4.14 -6.38
N LYS A 92 -16.05 4.78 -5.48
CA LYS A 92 -14.61 5.02 -5.66
C LYS A 92 -13.84 3.71 -5.79
N GLU A 93 -14.25 2.68 -5.04
CA GLU A 93 -13.64 1.36 -5.01
C GLU A 93 -13.63 0.69 -6.39
N GLY A 94 -14.70 0.88 -7.18
CA GLY A 94 -14.74 0.37 -8.56
C GLY A 94 -13.70 1.03 -9.48
N TRP A 95 -13.50 2.34 -9.32
CA TRP A 95 -12.46 3.06 -10.06
C TRP A 95 -11.05 2.65 -9.62
N GLU A 96 -10.84 2.38 -8.34
CA GLU A 96 -9.56 1.87 -7.85
C GLU A 96 -9.26 0.47 -8.42
N ILE A 97 -10.25 -0.42 -8.52
CA ILE A 97 -10.07 -1.74 -9.16
C ILE A 97 -9.62 -1.58 -10.62
N LEU A 98 -10.27 -0.70 -11.37
CA LEU A 98 -9.86 -0.40 -12.76
C LEU A 98 -8.45 0.17 -12.83
N TYR A 99 -8.13 1.10 -11.93
CA TYR A 99 -6.80 1.71 -11.87
C TYR A 99 -5.72 0.65 -11.61
N ARG A 100 -5.92 -0.23 -10.63
CA ARG A 100 -4.99 -1.33 -10.31
C ARG A 100 -4.77 -2.28 -11.49
N LYS A 101 -5.82 -2.50 -12.30
CA LYS A 101 -5.77 -3.43 -13.44
C LYS A 101 -5.08 -2.84 -14.67
N PHE A 102 -5.34 -1.58 -14.99
CA PHE A 102 -4.98 -0.99 -16.28
C PHE A 102 -3.92 0.10 -16.22
N ILE A 103 -3.83 0.81 -15.09
CA ILE A 103 -2.94 1.97 -14.97
C ILE A 103 -1.70 1.61 -14.17
N GLY A 104 -1.90 1.15 -12.93
CA GLY A 104 -0.78 0.73 -12.08
C GLY A 104 -1.06 0.88 -10.59
N ILE A 105 0.00 1.09 -9.82
CA ILE A 105 -0.06 1.12 -8.35
C ILE A 105 -0.62 2.45 -7.86
N LEU A 106 -1.56 2.39 -6.92
CA LEU A 106 -2.05 3.59 -6.25
C LEU A 106 -0.94 4.19 -5.36
N PRO A 107 -0.77 5.52 -5.30
CA PRO A 107 0.32 6.14 -4.54
C PRO A 107 0.36 5.76 -3.06
N HIS A 108 -0.79 5.44 -2.47
CA HIS A 108 -0.93 5.03 -1.07
C HIS A 108 -0.74 3.53 -0.84
N GLU A 109 -0.65 2.74 -1.91
CA GLU A 109 -0.31 1.31 -1.89
C GLU A 109 1.12 1.08 -2.39
N THR A 110 1.88 2.15 -2.63
CA THR A 110 3.30 2.06 -3.00
C THR A 110 4.11 1.76 -1.75
N ASN A 111 4.99 0.75 -1.82
CA ASN A 111 5.76 0.26 -0.67
C ASN A 111 4.87 -0.30 0.45
N GLU A 112 3.75 -0.94 0.08
CA GLU A 112 2.89 -1.62 1.06
C GLU A 112 3.68 -2.73 1.77
N GLN A 113 3.47 -2.88 3.07
CA GLN A 113 4.09 -3.91 3.91
C GLN A 113 3.00 -4.78 4.52
N GLY A 114 3.33 -6.06 4.73
CA GLY A 114 2.44 -7.04 5.35
C GLY A 114 2.22 -8.26 4.47
N TYR A 115 1.12 -8.97 4.74
CA TYR A 115 0.80 -10.23 4.08
C TYR A 115 0.65 -10.05 2.55
N GLY A 116 1.34 -10.90 1.79
CA GLY A 116 1.34 -10.86 0.32
C GLY A 116 2.08 -9.66 -0.29
N CYS A 117 2.75 -8.83 0.50
CA CYS A 117 3.54 -7.72 -0.02
C CYS A 117 4.98 -8.17 -0.26
N ILE A 118 5.42 -8.13 -1.52
CA ILE A 118 6.78 -8.48 -1.94
C ILE A 118 7.32 -7.30 -2.76
N ASN A 119 8.51 -6.81 -2.41
CA ASN A 119 9.11 -5.62 -3.02
C ASN A 119 8.17 -4.41 -3.05
N GLY A 120 7.40 -4.23 -1.97
CA GLY A 120 6.48 -3.10 -1.83
C GLY A 120 5.18 -3.22 -2.61
N ILE A 121 4.88 -4.40 -3.18
CA ILE A 121 3.69 -4.66 -4.00
C ILE A 121 2.91 -5.83 -3.43
N ASN A 122 1.61 -5.62 -3.23
CA ASN A 122 0.71 -6.69 -2.87
C ASN A 122 0.40 -7.58 -4.09
N ILE A 123 0.92 -8.80 -4.10
CA ILE A 123 0.81 -9.76 -5.21
C ILE A 123 -0.63 -10.21 -5.48
N PHE A 124 -1.53 -10.07 -4.52
CA PHE A 124 -2.95 -10.42 -4.67
C PHE A 124 -3.77 -9.26 -5.27
N LYS A 125 -3.31 -8.02 -5.11
CA LYS A 125 -3.97 -6.83 -5.70
C LYS A 125 -3.46 -6.52 -7.10
N TYR A 126 -2.19 -6.77 -7.37
CA TYR A 126 -1.50 -6.33 -8.59
C TYR A 126 -0.96 -7.51 -9.41
N ASN A 127 -1.04 -7.40 -10.73
CA ASN A 127 -0.42 -8.32 -11.69
C ASN A 127 0.88 -7.69 -12.24
N MET A 128 1.88 -7.49 -11.37
CA MET A 128 3.14 -6.82 -11.73
C MET A 128 4.34 -7.73 -11.46
N PRO A 129 4.52 -8.79 -12.28
CA PRO A 129 5.53 -9.82 -12.03
C PRO A 129 6.95 -9.25 -12.00
N TRP A 130 7.29 -8.32 -12.90
CA TRP A 130 8.60 -7.66 -12.95
C TRP A 130 8.95 -6.95 -11.65
N ASN A 131 8.06 -6.08 -11.16
CA ASN A 131 8.29 -5.35 -9.92
C ASN A 131 8.32 -6.27 -8.70
N VAL A 132 7.48 -7.32 -8.68
CA VAL A 132 7.47 -8.32 -7.59
C VAL A 132 8.80 -9.08 -7.54
N PHE A 133 9.41 -9.38 -8.68
CA PHE A 133 10.75 -9.97 -8.74
C PHE A 133 11.89 -8.95 -8.58
N GLY A 134 11.58 -7.65 -8.55
CA GLY A 134 12.58 -6.58 -8.45
C GLY A 134 13.43 -6.45 -9.71
N LEU A 135 12.85 -6.77 -10.86
CA LEU A 135 13.53 -6.82 -12.16
C LEU A 135 12.97 -5.74 -13.10
N ASP A 136 13.82 -5.24 -13.99
CA ASP A 136 13.43 -4.29 -15.03
C ASP A 136 13.06 -5.05 -16.32
N PRO A 137 11.84 -4.90 -16.84
CA PRO A 137 11.38 -5.59 -18.05
C PRO A 137 12.21 -5.31 -19.31
N GLN A 138 12.96 -4.20 -19.37
CA GLN A 138 13.73 -3.82 -20.55
C GLN A 138 15.10 -4.49 -20.63
N VAL A 139 15.67 -4.88 -19.48
CA VAL A 139 17.05 -5.39 -19.41
C VAL A 139 17.13 -6.79 -18.79
N ALA A 140 16.12 -7.20 -18.02
CA ALA A 140 16.19 -8.45 -17.27
C ALA A 140 16.18 -9.68 -18.16
N THR A 141 17.07 -10.61 -17.85
CA THR A 141 17.20 -11.89 -18.56
C THR A 141 16.31 -12.97 -17.95
N THR A 142 16.04 -14.02 -18.73
CA THR A 142 15.30 -15.20 -18.23
C THR A 142 16.02 -15.87 -17.05
N GLU A 143 17.34 -15.80 -16.99
CA GLU A 143 18.14 -16.34 -15.88
C GLU A 143 17.92 -15.54 -14.59
N GLU A 144 17.91 -14.20 -14.68
CA GLU A 144 17.61 -13.34 -13.53
C GLU A 144 16.18 -13.54 -13.01
N VAL A 145 15.21 -13.78 -13.90
CA VAL A 145 13.84 -14.15 -13.51
C VAL A 145 13.82 -15.48 -12.75
N LYS A 146 14.55 -16.50 -13.24
CA LYS A 146 14.68 -17.80 -12.56
C LYS A 146 15.33 -17.65 -11.18
N ASP A 147 16.38 -16.84 -11.08
CA ASP A 147 17.09 -16.62 -9.83
C ASP A 147 16.25 -15.84 -8.82
N ALA A 148 15.53 -14.81 -9.26
CA ALA A 148 14.60 -14.06 -8.42
C ALA A 148 13.47 -14.96 -7.90
N TYR A 149 12.86 -15.76 -8.79
CA TYR A 149 11.85 -16.74 -8.40
C TYR A 149 12.42 -17.74 -7.38
N ARG A 150 13.58 -18.34 -7.64
CA ARG A 150 14.21 -19.30 -6.72
C ARG A 150 14.49 -18.69 -5.34
N LYS A 151 14.94 -17.43 -5.28
CA LYS A 151 15.16 -16.71 -4.01
C LYS A 151 13.85 -16.58 -3.23
N LEU A 152 12.77 -16.16 -3.89
CA LEU A 152 11.46 -16.00 -3.23
C LEU A 152 10.83 -17.36 -2.87
N SER A 153 10.98 -18.39 -3.70
CA SER A 153 10.54 -19.75 -3.40
C SER A 153 11.20 -20.27 -2.13
N LYS A 154 12.51 -20.03 -1.93
CA LYS A 154 13.21 -20.40 -0.69
C LYS A 154 12.74 -19.67 0.57
N ILE A 155 11.88 -18.66 0.45
CA ILE A 155 11.29 -17.93 1.57
C ILE A 155 9.85 -18.40 1.78
N TYR A 156 9.07 -18.50 0.71
CA TYR A 156 7.63 -18.72 0.77
C TYR A 156 7.17 -20.15 0.46
N HIS A 157 8.07 -21.09 0.17
CA HIS A 157 7.69 -22.49 -0.05
C HIS A 157 6.88 -23.03 1.14
N PRO A 158 5.75 -23.75 0.90
CA PRO A 158 4.87 -24.25 1.98
C PRO A 158 5.58 -25.05 3.07
N ASP A 159 6.66 -25.75 2.71
CA ASP A 159 7.43 -26.59 3.62
C ASP A 159 8.36 -25.81 4.57
N ILE A 160 8.51 -24.50 4.39
CA ILE A 160 9.39 -23.68 5.23
C ILE A 160 8.66 -23.30 6.51
N PRO A 161 9.19 -23.64 7.70
CA PRO A 161 8.60 -23.22 8.95
C PRO A 161 8.58 -21.68 9.07
N GLN A 162 7.49 -21.13 9.60
CA GLN A 162 7.27 -19.69 9.87
C GLN A 162 7.03 -18.77 8.65
N THR A 163 7.73 -18.97 7.54
CA THR A 163 7.61 -18.09 6.35
C THR A 163 6.89 -18.73 5.17
N GLY A 164 6.70 -20.05 5.18
CA GLY A 164 6.00 -20.78 4.13
C GLY A 164 4.53 -20.37 4.00
N ASP A 165 4.09 -20.10 2.78
CA ASP A 165 2.70 -19.79 2.46
C ASP A 165 2.35 -20.28 1.04
N SER A 166 1.40 -21.23 0.96
CA SER A 166 1.00 -21.84 -0.30
C SER A 166 0.36 -20.87 -1.28
N LYS A 167 -0.41 -19.88 -0.81
CA LYS A 167 -1.07 -18.91 -1.67
C LYS A 167 -0.05 -17.93 -2.25
N ILE A 168 0.91 -17.50 -1.45
CA ILE A 168 2.01 -16.64 -1.91
C ILE A 168 2.87 -17.41 -2.93
N PHE A 169 3.24 -18.64 -2.60
CA PHE A 169 4.06 -19.48 -3.48
C PHE A 169 3.38 -19.78 -4.82
N GLU A 170 2.09 -20.15 -4.81
CA GLU A 170 1.31 -20.36 -6.02
C GLU A 170 1.28 -19.08 -6.88
N ARG A 171 1.05 -17.94 -6.24
CA ARG A 171 1.00 -16.65 -6.93
C ARG A 171 2.33 -16.27 -7.58
N LEU A 172 3.44 -16.49 -6.88
CA LEU A 172 4.79 -16.31 -7.43
C LEU A 172 5.05 -17.24 -8.61
N THR A 173 4.54 -18.46 -8.56
CA THR A 173 4.67 -19.44 -9.65
C THR A 173 3.90 -19.00 -10.90
N ILE A 174 2.70 -18.44 -10.73
CA ILE A 174 1.93 -17.85 -11.84
C ILE A 174 2.70 -16.70 -12.48
N PHE A 175 3.30 -15.81 -11.67
CA PHE A 175 4.11 -14.70 -12.18
C PHE A 175 5.35 -15.19 -12.92
N TYR A 176 6.07 -16.15 -12.35
CA TYR A 176 7.23 -16.76 -13.01
C TYR A 176 6.86 -17.31 -14.39
N LYS A 177 5.82 -18.14 -14.46
CA LYS A 177 5.31 -18.69 -15.74
C LYS A 177 4.95 -17.59 -16.74
N SER A 178 4.29 -16.53 -16.28
CA SER A 178 3.90 -15.41 -17.17
C SER A 178 5.09 -14.66 -17.81
N LEU A 179 6.29 -14.76 -17.22
CA LEU A 179 7.51 -14.14 -17.74
C LEU A 179 8.35 -15.10 -18.59
N THR A 180 8.24 -16.41 -18.34
CA THR A 180 9.10 -17.42 -18.99
C THR A 180 8.40 -18.19 -20.10
N ASP A 181 7.10 -18.44 -19.95
CA ASP A 181 6.30 -19.12 -20.95
C ASP A 181 5.91 -18.06 -21.99
N ARG A 182 6.79 -17.85 -22.97
CA ARG A 182 6.47 -17.05 -24.16
C ARG A 182 5.37 -17.80 -24.94
N PHE A 183 4.28 -17.11 -25.24
CA PHE A 183 3.28 -17.54 -26.23
C PHE A 183 3.85 -17.43 -27.65
#